data_AF-A0A7C4A3C5-F1
#
_entry.id   AF-A0A7C4A3C5-F1
#
_cell.length_a   1.000
_cell.length_b   1.000
_cell.length_c   1.000
_cell.angle_alpha   90.00
_cell.angle_beta   90.00
_cell.angle_gamma   90.00
#
_symmetry.space_group_name_H-M   'P 1'
#
loop_
_entity.id
_entity.type
_entity.pdbx_description
1 polymer ?
#
loop_
_entity_poly.entity_id
_entity_poly.type
_entity_poly.pdbx_seq_one_letter_code
_entity_poly.pdbx_strand_id
1 'polypeptide(L)'
;MIRGDDADIAAELERREREASIARILSVSIEEADEDEQGNRYCLDCADLIPPARVQAVGAVRCVDCAQARERAGRDKRIAGRGNIRRYLTESANDE
;
A
#
# COMPACT_ATOMS: atom_id res chain seq x y z
N MET A 1 -19.88 12.04 -31.24
CA MET A 1 -19.73 10.58 -31.03
C MET A 1 -18.27 10.26 -31.22
N ILE A 2 -17.58 9.83 -30.16
CA ILE A 2 -16.22 9.27 -30.29
C ILE A 2 -16.39 8.01 -31.13
N ARG A 3 -15.92 8.02 -32.39
CA ARG A 3 -15.87 6.81 -33.23
C ARG A 3 -14.57 6.10 -32.89
N GLY A 4 -14.63 5.24 -31.88
CA GLY A 4 -13.62 4.22 -31.64
C GLY A 4 -14.32 2.86 -31.72
N ASP A 5 -13.67 1.88 -32.35
CA ASP A 5 -14.16 0.50 -32.30
C ASP A 5 -13.94 -0.09 -30.89
N ASP A 6 -14.37 -1.33 -30.68
CA ASP A 6 -14.23 -1.98 -29.37
C ASP A 6 -12.76 -2.07 -28.93
N ALA A 7 -11.80 -2.11 -29.88
CA ALA A 7 -10.38 -2.14 -29.59
C ALA A 7 -9.87 -0.77 -29.11
N ASP A 8 -10.34 0.32 -29.72
CA ASP A 8 -10.02 1.68 -29.27
C ASP A 8 -10.52 1.95 -27.85
N ILE A 9 -11.74 1.49 -27.52
CA ILE A 9 -12.33 1.61 -26.18
C ILE A 9 -11.50 0.79 -25.16
N ALA A 10 -11.13 -0.43 -25.52
CA ALA A 10 -10.30 -1.29 -24.66
C ALA A 10 -8.91 -0.70 -24.41
N ALA A 11 -8.27 -0.15 -25.45
CA ALA A 11 -6.96 0.47 -25.35
C ALA A 11 -6.97 1.72 -24.46
N GLU A 12 -8.01 2.56 -24.55
CA GLU A 12 -8.15 3.73 -23.70
C GLU A 12 -8.38 3.35 -22.23
N LEU A 13 -9.18 2.30 -21.98
CA LEU A 13 -9.40 1.77 -20.64
C LEU A 13 -8.11 1.24 -20.01
N GLU A 14 -7.34 0.44 -20.76
CA GLU A 14 -6.04 -0.08 -20.30
C GLU A 14 -5.10 1.05 -19.93
N ARG A 15 -4.95 2.04 -20.82
CA ARG A 15 -4.05 3.17 -20.60
C ARG A 15 -4.42 3.91 -19.32
N ARG A 16 -5.71 4.19 -19.13
CA ARG A 16 -6.21 4.88 -17.95
C ARG A 16 -5.98 4.10 -16.66
N GLU A 17 -6.26 2.81 -16.65
CA GLU A 17 -6.05 1.96 -15.47
C GLU A 17 -4.56 1.81 -15.14
N ARG A 18 -3.71 1.69 -16.16
CA ARG A 18 -2.25 1.65 -16.01
C ARG A 18 -1.72 2.94 -15.40
N GLU A 19 -2.09 4.09 -15.94
CA GLU A 19 -1.68 5.40 -15.44
C GLU A 19 -2.17 5.62 -14.01
N ALA A 20 -3.44 5.30 -13.72
CA ALA A 20 -3.99 5.40 -12.37
C ALA A 20 -3.24 4.51 -11.36
N SER A 21 -2.84 3.30 -11.76
CA SER A 21 -2.06 2.39 -10.91
C SER A 21 -0.66 2.92 -10.62
N ILE A 22 0.02 3.46 -11.64
CA ILE A 22 1.33 4.09 -11.49
C ILE A 22 1.23 5.31 -10.57
N ALA A 23 0.26 6.20 -10.82
CA ALA A 23 0.06 7.39 -10.01
C ALA A 23 -0.21 7.06 -8.53
N ARG A 24 -0.99 6.01 -8.25
CA ARG A 24 -1.23 5.55 -6.87
C ARG A 24 0.06 5.10 -6.19
N ILE A 25 0.89 4.31 -6.88
CA ILE A 25 2.17 3.84 -6.33
C ILE A 25 3.09 5.02 -6.06
N LEU A 26 3.19 5.98 -6.98
CA LEU A 26 4.02 7.19 -6.82
C LEU A 26 3.49 8.13 -5.72
N SER A 27 2.18 8.14 -5.47
CA SER A 27 1.56 8.97 -4.43
C SER A 27 1.76 8.45 -3.00
N VAL A 28 2.29 7.23 -2.83
CA VAL A 28 2.64 6.72 -1.50
C VAL A 28 3.78 7.58 -0.97
N SER A 29 3.47 8.40 0.04
CA SER A 29 4.44 9.28 0.70
C SER A 29 5.65 8.50 1.18
N ILE A 30 6.82 8.87 0.69
CA ILE A 30 8.10 8.44 1.23
C ILE A 30 8.26 9.19 2.54
N GLU A 31 8.05 8.52 3.67
CA GLU A 31 8.35 9.10 4.99
C GLU A 31 9.85 9.43 5.03
N GLU A 32 10.20 10.68 5.29
CA GLU A 32 11.60 11.09 5.46
C GLU A 32 12.18 10.37 6.69
N ALA A 33 13.37 9.81 6.54
CA ALA A 33 14.03 9.10 7.62
C ALA A 33 14.73 10.09 8.55
N ASP A 34 14.52 9.96 9.86
CA ASP A 34 15.37 10.62 10.84
C ASP A 34 16.78 10.00 10.80
N GLU A 35 17.77 10.80 10.44
CA GLU A 35 19.19 10.43 10.44
C GLU A 35 19.89 11.08 11.64
N ASP A 36 20.71 10.31 12.38
CA ASP A 36 21.63 10.89 13.37
C ASP A 36 22.90 11.45 12.70
N GLU A 37 23.71 12.22 13.44
CA GLU A 37 24.99 12.78 12.95
C GLU A 37 26.01 11.72 12.48
N GLN A 38 25.75 10.44 12.71
CA GLN A 38 26.60 9.31 12.33
C GLN A 38 25.99 8.50 11.16
N GLY A 39 24.82 8.90 10.65
CA GLY A 39 24.11 8.24 9.56
C GLY A 39 23.38 6.96 9.96
N ASN A 40 23.20 6.69 11.26
CA ASN A 40 22.38 5.57 11.71
C ASN A 40 20.90 5.95 11.68
N ARG A 41 20.07 4.99 11.29
CA ARG A 41 18.62 5.14 11.26
C ARG A 41 17.99 4.19 12.27
N TYR A 42 16.98 4.68 12.98
CA TYR A 42 16.22 3.92 13.96
C TYR A 42 14.82 3.63 13.43
N CYS A 43 14.25 2.52 13.86
CA CYS A 43 12.89 2.16 13.49
C CYS A 43 11.87 3.08 14.16
N LEU A 44 10.95 3.67 13.38
CA LEU A 44 9.90 4.54 13.94
C LEU A 44 8.93 3.84 14.91
N ASP A 45 8.70 2.54 14.76
CA ASP A 45 7.73 1.82 15.61
C ASP A 45 8.34 1.26 16.91
N CYS A 46 9.57 0.74 16.89
CA CYS A 46 10.19 0.06 18.04
C CYS A 46 11.50 0.71 18.53
N ALA A 47 11.98 1.77 17.87
CA ALA A 47 13.26 2.43 18.15
C ALA A 47 14.52 1.55 18.03
N ASP A 48 14.40 0.34 17.45
CA ASP A 48 15.57 -0.50 17.19
C ASP A 48 16.46 0.07 16.08
N LEU A 49 17.77 -0.16 16.20
CA LEU A 49 18.75 0.21 15.20
C LEU A 49 18.52 -0.56 13.89
N ILE A 50 18.35 0.16 12.79
CA ILE A 50 18.20 -0.45 11.47
C ILE A 50 19.59 -0.80 10.92
N PRO A 51 19.83 -2.04 10.46
CA PRO A 51 21.10 -2.40 9.87
C PRO A 51 21.46 -1.48 8.69
N PRO A 52 22.70 -0.95 8.62
CA PRO A 52 23.09 0.02 7.59
C PRO A 52 22.99 -0.55 6.18
N ALA A 53 23.25 -1.86 6.00
CA ALA A 53 23.04 -2.55 4.72
C ALA A 53 21.60 -2.42 4.21
N ARG A 54 20.61 -2.38 5.10
CA ARG A 54 19.20 -2.26 4.75
C ARG A 54 18.81 -0.81 4.49
N VAL A 55 19.40 0.13 5.22
CA VAL A 55 19.28 1.56 4.94
C VAL A 55 19.79 1.88 3.53
N GLN A 56 20.97 1.37 3.16
CA GLN A 56 21.56 1.61 1.84
C GLN A 56 20.78 0.92 0.71
N ALA A 57 20.22 -0.26 0.94
CA ALA A 57 19.53 -1.01 -0.11
C ALA A 57 18.15 -0.44 -0.48
N VAL A 58 17.38 0.02 0.51
CA VAL A 58 15.96 0.38 0.31
C VAL A 58 15.54 1.69 1.00
N GLY A 59 16.46 2.41 1.63
CA GLY A 59 16.13 3.61 2.40
C GLY A 59 15.24 3.30 3.61
N ALA A 60 15.47 2.18 4.29
CA ALA A 60 14.56 1.69 5.33
C ALA A 60 14.35 2.68 6.48
N VAL A 61 13.09 2.88 6.85
CA VAL A 61 12.61 3.75 7.96
C VAL A 61 12.08 2.93 9.15
N ARG A 62 11.92 1.61 8.97
CA ARG A 62 11.46 0.65 9.99
C ARG A 62 12.35 -0.57 9.99
N CYS A 63 12.40 -1.36 11.06
CA CYS A 63 13.07 -2.67 11.07
C CYS A 63 12.33 -3.71 10.19
N VAL A 64 12.90 -4.91 10.04
CA VAL A 64 12.29 -5.96 9.18
C VAL A 64 10.95 -6.42 9.76
N ASP A 65 10.89 -6.63 11.07
CA ASP A 65 9.71 -7.18 11.73
C ASP A 65 8.53 -6.20 11.70
N CYS A 66 8.77 -4.92 12.03
CA CYS A 66 7.75 -3.87 11.97
C CYS A 66 7.28 -3.62 10.53
N ALA A 67 8.18 -3.67 9.54
CA ALA A 67 7.80 -3.58 8.13
C ALA A 67 6.87 -4.74 7.71
N GLN A 68 7.24 -5.98 8.05
CA GLN A 68 6.41 -7.16 7.76
C GLN A 68 5.05 -7.10 8.45
N ALA A 69 4.99 -6.66 9.71
CA ALA A 69 3.74 -6.54 10.44
C ALA A 69 2.78 -5.54 9.77
N ARG A 70 3.29 -4.37 9.34
CA ARG A 70 2.49 -3.35 8.64
C ARG A 70 2.02 -3.81 7.26
N GLU A 71 2.86 -4.54 6.52
CA GLU A 71 2.47 -5.12 5.23
C GLU A 71 1.34 -6.13 5.39
N ARG A 72 1.43 -7.02 6.39
CA ARG A 72 0.35 -7.97 6.73
C ARG A 72 -0.94 -7.24 7.10
N ALA A 73 -0.88 -6.29 8.01
CA ALA A 73 -2.04 -5.49 8.42
C ALA A 73 -2.66 -4.70 7.25
N GLY A 74 -1.83 -4.18 6.34
CA GLY A 74 -2.27 -3.50 5.12
C GLY A 74 -2.97 -4.44 4.13
N ARG A 75 -2.49 -5.69 4.00
CA ARG A 75 -3.18 -6.72 3.19
C ARG A 75 -4.54 -7.07 3.78
N ASP A 76 -4.63 -7.26 5.09
CA ASP A 76 -5.88 -7.63 5.76
C ASP A 76 -6.96 -6.55 5.59
N LYS A 77 -6.59 -5.26 5.69
CA LYS A 77 -7.50 -4.14 5.42
C LYS A 77 -8.02 -4.12 3.97
N ARG A 78 -7.17 -4.45 2.98
CA ARG A 78 -7.57 -4.52 1.57
C ARG A 78 -8.53 -5.68 1.30
N ILE A 79 -8.38 -6.79 2.02
CA ILE A 79 -9.27 -7.96 1.94
C ILE A 79 -10.61 -7.63 2.62
N ALA A 80 -10.58 -7.03 3.81
CA ALA A 80 -11.78 -6.60 4.53
C ALA A 80 -12.61 -5.56 3.75
N GLY A 81 -11.96 -4.69 2.98
CA GLY A 81 -12.61 -3.68 2.14
C GLY A 81 -13.29 -4.20 0.86
N ARG A 82 -13.11 -5.47 0.49
CA ARG A 82 -13.64 -6.04 -0.78
C ARG A 82 -14.68 -7.16 -0.61
N GLY A 83 -15.05 -7.54 0.62
CA GLY A 83 -15.92 -8.69 0.89
C GLY A 83 -17.18 -8.35 1.70
N ASN A 84 -18.16 -7.71 1.07
CA ASN A 84 -19.38 -7.22 1.74
C ASN A 84 -20.39 -8.32 2.09
N ILE A 85 -20.12 -9.60 1.80
CA ILE A 85 -21.08 -10.68 2.09
C ILE A 85 -21.33 -10.84 3.60
N ARG A 86 -20.31 -10.55 4.41
CA ARG A 86 -20.39 -10.66 5.87
C ARG A 86 -21.30 -9.60 6.49
N ARG A 87 -21.46 -8.43 5.85
CA ARG A 87 -22.34 -7.35 6.32
C ARG A 87 -23.82 -7.73 6.15
N TYR A 88 -24.18 -8.17 4.94
CA TYR A 88 -25.53 -8.64 4.62
C TYR A 88 -26.01 -9.77 5.54
N LEU A 89 -25.16 -10.78 5.81
CA LEU A 89 -25.53 -11.91 6.66
C LEU A 89 -25.74 -11.55 8.13
N THR A 90 -25.15 -10.45 8.61
CA THR A 90 -25.29 -10.03 10.02
C THR A 90 -26.50 -9.10 10.21
N GLU A 91 -26.88 -8.35 9.19
CA GLU A 91 -28.08 -7.49 9.20
C GLU A 91 -29.36 -8.31 9.11
N SER A 92 -29.42 -9.37 8.28
CA SER A 92 -30.59 -10.25 8.17
C SER A 92 -30.91 -11.11 9.39
N ALA A 93 -29.99 -11.20 10.36
CA ALA A 93 -30.16 -11.96 11.60
C ALA A 93 -30.66 -11.09 12.78
N ASN A 94 -30.81 -9.77 12.59
CA ASN A 94 -31.29 -8.84 13.62
C ASN A 94 -32.70 -8.28 13.32
N ASP A 95 -33.35 -8.74 12.25
CA ASP A 95 -34.72 -8.37 11.83
C ASP A 95 -35.77 -9.43 12.20
N GLU A 96 -35.51 -10.26 13.22
CA GLU A 96 -36.47 -11.22 13.81
C GLU A 96 -36.88 -10.82 15.24
#